data_AF-A0A743TWV9-F1
#
_entry.id   AF-A0A743TWV9-F1
#
_cell.length_a   1.000
_cell.length_b   1.000
_cell.length_c   1.000
_cell.angle_alpha   90.00
_cell.angle_beta   90.00
_cell.angle_gamma   90.00
#
_symmetry.space_group_name_H-M   'P 1'
#
loop_
_entity.id
_entity.type
_entity.pdbx_description
1 polymer ?
#
loop_
_entity_poly.entity_id
_entity_poly.type
_entity_poly.pdbx_seq_one_letter_code
_entity_poly.pdbx_strand_id
1 'polypeptide(L)' 'RLWLEVLADNPGARQFYEHQGMTFVKEIAFTTSTQTSVLYIMEKQL' A
#
# COMPACT_ATOMS: atom_id res chain seq x y z
N ARG A 1 12.29 -10.52 3.79
CA ARG A 1 10.91 -9.96 3.78
C ARG A 1 10.96 -8.61 3.08
N LEU A 2 10.23 -8.47 1.99
CA LEU A 2 10.11 -7.22 1.23
C LEU A 2 8.75 -6.60 1.56
N TRP A 3 8.70 -5.29 1.80
CA TRP A 3 7.45 -4.57 2.03
C TRP A 3 7.51 -3.17 1.45
N LEU A 4 6.35 -2.60 1.15
CA LEU A 4 6.21 -1.24 0.63
C LEU A 4 4.84 -0.64 0.99
N GLU A 5 4.71 0.66 0.73
CA GLU A 5 3.50 1.45 0.96
C GLU A 5 2.90 1.88 -0.38
N VAL A 6 1.58 1.74 -0.53
CA VAL A 6 0.83 2.13 -1.74
C VAL A 6 -0.29 3.07 -1.35
N LEU A 7 -0.47 4.17 -2.07
CA LEU A 7 -1.64 5.03 -1.86
C LEU A 7 -2.92 4.27 -2.18
N ALA A 8 -3.91 4.36 -1.30
CA ALA A 8 -5.25 3.79 -1.53
C ALA A 8 -5.92 4.37 -2.77
N ASP A 9 -5.59 5.61 -3.10
CA ASP A 9 -6.06 6.33 -4.30
C ASP A 9 -5.34 5.89 -5.60
N ASN A 10 -4.41 4.92 -5.51
CA ASN A 10 -3.74 4.32 -6.65
C ASN A 10 -4.04 2.81 -6.74
N PRO A 11 -5.25 2.42 -7.18
CA PRO A 11 -5.64 1.01 -7.31
C PRO A 11 -4.77 0.26 -8.34
N GLY A 12 -4.24 0.94 -9.35
CA GLY A 12 -3.36 0.33 -10.36
C GLY A 12 -2.04 -0.16 -9.77
N ALA A 13 -1.42 0.66 -8.90
CA ALA A 13 -0.21 0.24 -8.18
C ALA A 13 -0.50 -0.95 -7.25
N ARG A 14 -1.64 -0.95 -6.54
CA ARG A 14 -2.04 -2.07 -5.68
C ARG A 14 -2.13 -3.38 -6.47
N GLN A 15 -2.88 -3.38 -7.57
CA GLN A 15 -3.03 -4.57 -8.41
C GLN A 15 -1.69 -5.05 -8.96
N PHE A 16 -0.83 -4.13 -9.40
CA PHE A 16 0.51 -4.46 -9.88
C PHE A 16 1.34 -5.22 -8.83
N TYR A 17 1.32 -4.78 -7.56
CA TYR A 17 2.03 -5.46 -6.48
C TYR A 17 1.37 -6.78 -6.09
N GLU A 18 0.04 -6.85 -6.09
CA GLU A 18 -0.70 -8.12 -5.93
C GLU A 18 -0.30 -9.15 -6.99
N HIS A 19 -0.20 -8.74 -8.26
CA HIS A 19 0.27 -9.59 -9.35
C HIS A 19 1.73 -10.04 -9.21
N GLN A 20 2.58 -9.28 -8.51
CA GLN A 20 3.95 -9.68 -8.19
C GLN A 20 4.06 -10.62 -6.98
N GLY A 21 2.92 -11.01 -6.40
CA GLY A 21 2.86 -11.89 -5.22
C GLY A 21 3.06 -11.14 -3.91
N MET A 22 2.80 -9.82 -3.87
CA MET A 22 2.65 -9.10 -2.61
C MET A 22 1.22 -9.23 -2.10
N THR A 23 1.04 -9.25 -0.79
CA THR A 23 -0.26 -9.28 -0.14
C THR A 23 -0.46 -8.04 0.71
N PHE A 24 -1.70 -7.58 0.78
CA PHE A 24 -2.10 -6.52 1.69
C PHE A 24 -1.96 -6.97 3.15
N VAL A 25 -1.36 -6.12 3.98
CA VAL A 25 -1.16 -6.37 5.42
C VAL A 25 -2.11 -5.51 6.25
N LYS A 26 -2.09 -4.20 6.01
CA LYS A 26 -2.87 -3.21 6.78
C LYS A 26 -2.93 -1.89 6.05
N GLU A 27 -3.84 -1.03 6.48
CA GLU A 27 -3.90 0.37 6.07
C GLU A 27 -3.43 1.31 7.17
N ILE A 28 -2.94 2.49 6.78
CA ILE A 28 -2.50 3.56 7.65
C ILE A 28 -3.08 4.87 7.12
N ALA A 29 -3.74 5.63 7.98
CA ALA A 29 -4.15 7.00 7.65
C ALA A 29 -2.96 7.95 7.81
N PHE A 30 -2.55 8.59 6.73
CA PHE A 30 -1.54 9.64 6.69
C PHE A 30 -2.24 10.99 6.60
N THR A 31 -2.21 11.76 7.68
CA THR A 31 -2.82 13.09 7.74
C THR A 31 -1.74 14.15 7.80
N THR A 32 -1.79 15.08 6.85
CA THR A 32 -1.03 16.33 6.85
C THR A 32 -1.95 17.49 7.19
N SER A 33 -1.40 18.70 7.33
CA SER A 33 -2.17 19.91 7.64
C SER A 33 -3.25 20.24 6.60
N THR A 34 -3.15 19.71 5.38
CA THR A 34 -4.06 20.02 4.26
C THR A 34 -4.66 18.79 3.57
N GLN A 35 -4.17 17.58 3.85
CA GLN A 35 -4.63 16.37 3.18
C GLN A 35 -4.58 15.15 4.09
N THR A 36 -5.66 14.38 4.07
CA THR A 36 -5.70 13.01 4.61
C THR A 36 -5.65 12.03 3.45
N SER A 37 -4.68 11.12 3.48
CA SER A 37 -4.53 10.02 2.53
C SER A 37 -4.49 8.70 3.27
N VAL A 38 -4.95 7.63 2.64
CA VAL A 38 -4.82 6.28 3.17
C VAL A 38 -3.70 5.57 2.42
N LEU A 39 -2.80 4.92 3.15
CA LEU A 39 -1.70 4.11 2.65
C LEU A 39 -1.98 2.65 2.95
N TYR A 40 -1.75 1.77 1.99
CA TYR A 40 -1.79 0.32 2.12
C TYR A 40 -0.37 -0.23 2.24
N ILE A 41 -0.13 -1.01 3.29
CA ILE A 41 1.10 -1.77 3.46
C ILE A 41 0.95 -3.08 2.70
N MET A 42 1.85 -3.29 1.75
CA MET A 42 1.96 -4.52 0.98
C MET A 42 3.24 -5.24 1.39
N GLU A 43 3.19 -6.56 1.54
CA GLU A 43 4.38 -7.37 1.85
C GLU A 43 4.52 -8.57 0.91
N LYS A 44 5.76 -9.04 0.76
CA LYS A 44 6.10 -10.30 0.13
C LYS A 44 7.09 -11.06 1.00
N GLN A 45 6.71 -12.28 1.34
CA GLN A 45 7.63 -13.25 1.92
C GLN A 45 8.59 -13.72 0.81
N LEU A 46 9.90 -13.67 1.08
CA LEU A 46 10.94 -14.13 0.17
C LEU A 46 11.20 -15.61 0.42
#